data_AF-A0A1G2V2L7-F1
#
_entry.id   AF-A0A1G2V2L7-F1
#
_cell.length_a   1.000
_cell.length_b   1.000
_cell.length_c   1.000
_cell.angle_alpha   90.00
_cell.angle_beta   90.00
_cell.angle_gamma   90.00
#
_symmetry.space_group_name_H-M   'P 1'
#
loop_
_entity.id
_entity.type
_entity.pdbx_description
1 polymer ?
#
loop_
_entity_poly.entity_id
_entity_poly.type
_entity_poly.pdbx_seq_one_letter_code
_entity_poly.pdbx_strand_id
1 'polypeptide(L)'
;MKKILLSLGTLVVVGAVVWGATAAFYNDTETSSGNIFVAGSIDLKVDHLAQTYNGDDCETCSLTLYSGDGGAQVVGGTNTVLTTFPFPAVLVTPTSITTQYWTTHGTADWIWASPATLVGDDGTLGDVTYTFEHEFTWWGAAVDVNLLMDVAGDNQYQVLLNGTPIATGVGGAQYTTLDPVSEALFLAQVQPGPNTLTFVVTNLVNTPAQNNTPLNNPGGLLYYLTVTRDPEDCDANSEFQLACQLWTETDLDGSQTFFNFGDIKPSDWGTNLISLHVSSNDAYACLFPNNIVDAENVRIEPEATAGDPTDGTVADGELSQFVKVFAWADDGDGVYEGEQVLVTENTPFNLVPSVIAAMDLSANDTDYIGLSWCVGTQTLVGDVIGCSGSAVGIDQAQTDSVSAALTAYAVQQRNNDNFTCAQAYDELFPSEPL
;
A
#
# COMPACT_ATOMS: atom_id res chain seq x y z
N MET A 1 90.98 -21.29 27.13
CA MET A 1 89.66 -21.02 26.49
C MET A 1 88.65 -22.13 26.84
N LYS A 2 88.20 -22.21 28.11
CA LYS A 2 87.12 -23.11 28.59
C LYS A 2 86.35 -22.50 29.79
N LYS A 3 86.38 -21.18 29.97
CA LYS A 3 85.75 -20.48 31.12
C LYS A 3 84.93 -19.23 30.74
N ILE A 4 84.58 -19.04 29.47
CA ILE A 4 83.69 -17.95 29.00
C ILE A 4 82.38 -18.48 28.37
N LEU A 5 82.30 -19.76 28.00
CA LEU A 5 81.09 -20.35 27.40
C LEU A 5 80.07 -20.91 28.42
N LEU A 6 80.38 -20.90 29.72
CA LEU A 6 79.52 -21.50 30.75
C LEU A 6 78.75 -20.47 31.60
N SER A 7 78.93 -19.17 31.33
CA SER A 7 78.23 -18.07 32.04
C SER A 7 77.31 -17.25 31.12
N LEU A 8 77.41 -17.37 29.79
CA LEU A 8 76.39 -16.86 28.88
C LEU A 8 75.20 -17.83 28.73
N GLY A 9 75.42 -19.14 28.92
CA GLY A 9 74.36 -20.16 28.86
C GLY A 9 73.35 -20.08 30.01
N THR A 10 73.77 -19.60 31.18
CA THR A 10 72.91 -19.50 32.38
C THR A 10 72.02 -18.25 32.40
N LEU A 11 72.36 -17.21 31.61
CA LEU A 11 71.50 -16.03 31.46
C LEU A 11 70.43 -16.20 30.36
N VAL A 12 70.68 -17.04 29.35
CA VAL A 12 69.65 -17.45 28.40
C VAL A 12 68.65 -18.42 29.04
N VAL A 13 69.07 -19.22 30.02
CA VAL A 13 68.19 -20.16 30.73
C VAL A 13 67.34 -19.50 31.83
N VAL A 14 67.67 -18.29 32.30
CA VAL A 14 66.80 -17.56 33.26
C VAL A 14 65.83 -16.60 32.56
N GLY A 15 66.15 -16.13 31.34
CA GLY A 15 65.27 -15.26 30.54
C GLY A 15 64.14 -15.99 29.81
N ALA A 16 64.23 -17.31 29.61
CA ALA A 16 63.22 -18.12 28.93
C ALA A 16 62.39 -19.01 29.89
N VAL A 17 62.49 -18.80 31.20
CA VAL A 17 61.80 -19.60 32.24
C VAL A 17 60.55 -18.91 32.82
N VAL A 18 60.06 -17.80 32.24
CA VAL A 18 58.82 -17.14 32.72
C VAL A 18 57.64 -17.26 31.74
N TRP A 19 57.72 -18.09 30.70
CA TRP A 19 56.55 -18.47 29.88
C TRP A 19 56.21 -19.97 29.97
N GLY A 20 56.50 -20.57 31.12
CA GLY A 20 56.23 -21.97 31.37
C GLY A 20 56.08 -22.30 32.85
N ALA A 21 55.03 -21.77 33.50
CA ALA A 21 54.43 -22.39 34.69
C ALA A 21 53.10 -21.72 35.10
N THR A 22 52.05 -21.93 34.30
CA THR A 22 50.81 -22.55 34.80
C THR A 22 50.22 -23.38 33.66
N ALA A 23 51.01 -24.33 33.12
CA ALA A 23 50.44 -25.37 32.27
C ALA A 23 49.66 -26.32 33.19
N ALA A 24 48.36 -26.10 33.32
CA ALA A 24 47.47 -27.10 33.88
C ALA A 24 47.51 -28.32 32.93
N PHE A 25 47.90 -29.49 33.44
CA PHE A 25 47.93 -30.75 32.69
C PHE A 25 46.51 -31.20 32.24
N TYR A 26 45.47 -30.57 32.78
CA TYR A 26 44.09 -30.62 32.30
C TYR A 26 43.64 -29.18 32.01
N ASN A 27 43.52 -28.83 30.73
CA ASN A 27 42.85 -27.62 30.26
C ASN A 27 41.84 -28.02 29.19
N ASP A 28 40.74 -27.27 29.13
CA ASP A 28 39.72 -27.38 28.10
C ASP A 28 39.31 -25.97 27.70
N THR A 29 39.13 -25.72 26.40
CA THR A 29 38.78 -24.40 25.86
C THR A 29 37.55 -24.55 25.00
N GLU A 30 36.44 -24.00 25.49
CA GLU A 30 35.16 -23.99 24.78
C GLU A 30 34.94 -22.62 24.15
N THR A 31 34.60 -22.58 22.86
CA THR A 31 34.33 -21.35 22.11
C THR A 31 32.88 -21.33 21.66
N SER A 32 32.11 -20.35 22.15
CA SER A 32 30.80 -20.01 21.58
C SER A 32 31.00 -19.01 20.44
N SER A 33 30.75 -19.44 19.20
CA SER A 33 30.81 -18.61 18.00
C SER A 33 29.41 -18.47 17.38
N GLY A 34 29.11 -17.33 16.75
CA GLY A 34 27.78 -17.06 16.20
C GLY A 34 26.76 -16.54 17.22
N ASN A 35 27.18 -15.97 18.35
CA ASN A 35 26.28 -15.21 19.22
C ASN A 35 25.87 -13.93 18.48
N ILE A 36 24.60 -13.83 18.10
CA ILE A 36 24.03 -12.69 17.37
C ILE A 36 22.93 -12.07 18.23
N PHE A 37 22.99 -10.76 18.41
CA PHE A 37 21.88 -9.96 18.92
C PHE A 37 21.30 -9.17 17.75
N VAL A 38 20.02 -9.36 17.46
CA VAL A 38 19.26 -8.57 16.48
C VAL A 38 18.19 -7.80 17.24
N ALA A 39 18.11 -6.49 17.05
CA ALA A 39 17.03 -5.70 17.60
C ALA A 39 15.73 -5.96 16.82
N GLY A 40 14.58 -5.95 17.51
CA GLY A 40 13.28 -5.95 16.84
C GLY A 40 12.99 -4.60 16.19
N SER A 41 11.90 -4.54 15.41
CA SER A 41 11.33 -3.31 14.84
C SER A 41 9.93 -3.07 15.41
N ILE A 42 9.44 -1.85 15.22
CA ILE A 42 8.03 -1.48 15.28
C ILE A 42 7.71 -0.78 13.97
N ASP A 43 6.57 -1.12 13.38
CA ASP A 43 6.13 -0.60 12.10
C ASP A 43 4.61 -0.44 12.17
N LEU A 44 4.15 0.81 12.11
CA LEU A 44 2.74 1.16 12.09
C LEU A 44 2.39 1.59 10.68
N LYS A 45 1.37 0.95 10.12
CA LYS A 45 0.83 1.33 8.83
C LYS A 45 -0.65 1.62 8.92
N VAL A 46 -1.13 2.36 7.94
CA VAL A 46 -2.51 2.85 7.87
C VAL A 46 -3.08 2.50 6.51
N ASP A 47 -4.36 2.16 6.47
CA ASP A 47 -5.11 2.06 5.22
C ASP A 47 -6.40 2.89 5.27
N HIS A 48 -7.00 3.05 4.09
CA HIS A 48 -8.28 3.73 3.91
C HIS A 48 -9.12 2.87 2.99
N LEU A 49 -10.04 2.11 3.60
CA LEU A 49 -10.69 0.98 2.94
C LEU A 49 -12.09 1.31 2.41
N ALA A 50 -12.75 2.30 2.99
CA ALA A 50 -14.07 2.75 2.57
C ALA A 50 -14.24 4.24 2.80
N GLN A 51 -14.93 4.89 1.88
CA GLN A 51 -15.36 6.28 1.97
C GLN A 51 -16.70 6.43 1.27
N THR A 52 -17.59 7.26 1.82
CA THR A 52 -18.86 7.61 1.17
C THR A 52 -19.04 9.12 1.07
N TYR A 53 -19.81 9.55 0.08
CA TYR A 53 -20.28 10.93 -0.10
C TYR A 53 -21.74 10.92 -0.54
N ASN A 54 -22.63 11.49 0.27
CA ASN A 54 -24.07 11.58 0.00
C ASN A 54 -24.76 10.26 -0.35
N GLY A 55 -24.22 9.15 0.18
CA GLY A 55 -24.74 7.79 -0.05
C GLY A 55 -24.10 7.05 -1.22
N ASP A 56 -23.17 7.68 -1.95
CA ASP A 56 -22.35 7.01 -2.95
C ASP A 56 -21.04 6.51 -2.32
N ASP A 57 -20.66 5.27 -2.63
CA ASP A 57 -19.40 4.67 -2.19
C ASP A 57 -18.24 5.13 -3.08
N CYS A 58 -17.04 5.31 -2.52
CA CYS A 58 -15.83 5.50 -3.29
C CYS A 58 -15.44 4.18 -3.95
N GLU A 59 -15.42 4.13 -5.27
CA GLU A 59 -15.22 2.91 -6.02
C GLU A 59 -14.24 3.10 -7.18
N THR A 60 -13.61 2.02 -7.65
CA THR A 60 -12.73 2.08 -8.82
C THR A 60 -13.57 2.15 -10.08
N CYS A 61 -13.56 3.31 -10.73
CA CYS A 61 -14.30 3.51 -11.98
C CYS A 61 -13.68 2.83 -13.19
N SER A 62 -12.35 2.86 -13.26
CA SER A 62 -11.62 2.14 -14.31
C SER A 62 -10.25 1.73 -13.82
N LEU A 63 -9.81 0.59 -14.34
CA LEU A 63 -8.48 0.04 -14.13
C LEU A 63 -7.92 -0.34 -15.49
N THR A 64 -6.69 0.09 -15.78
CA THR A 64 -5.95 -0.34 -16.98
C THR A 64 -4.57 -0.81 -16.57
N LEU A 65 -4.24 -2.05 -16.91
CA LEU A 65 -2.97 -2.70 -16.61
C LEU A 65 -2.45 -3.37 -17.87
N TYR A 66 -1.16 -3.33 -18.13
CA TYR A 66 -0.63 -3.97 -19.33
C TYR A 66 0.85 -4.32 -19.22
N SER A 67 1.26 -5.39 -19.90
CA SER A 67 2.68 -5.74 -19.92
C SER A 67 3.50 -4.59 -20.51
N GLY A 68 4.55 -4.18 -19.78
CA GLY A 68 5.41 -3.05 -20.15
C GLY A 68 5.08 -1.73 -19.47
N ASP A 69 4.00 -1.65 -18.67
CA ASP A 69 3.70 -0.48 -17.82
C ASP A 69 4.66 -0.29 -16.63
N GLY A 70 5.46 -1.31 -16.31
CA GLY A 70 6.43 -1.33 -15.21
C GLY A 70 5.92 -1.95 -13.92
N GLY A 71 4.67 -2.39 -13.85
CA GLY A 71 4.07 -3.00 -12.66
C GLY A 71 4.36 -4.50 -12.49
N ALA A 72 4.63 -5.22 -13.59
CA ALA A 72 4.92 -6.65 -13.53
C ALA A 72 6.28 -6.97 -12.89
N GLN A 73 6.28 -7.87 -11.90
CA GLN A 73 7.47 -8.46 -11.29
C GLN A 73 7.65 -9.91 -11.71
N VAL A 74 8.89 -10.37 -11.85
CA VAL A 74 9.23 -11.79 -11.93
C VAL A 74 9.48 -12.30 -10.53
N VAL A 75 8.67 -13.26 -10.08
CA VAL A 75 8.66 -13.74 -8.69
C VAL A 75 9.22 -15.15 -8.52
N GLY A 76 9.43 -15.85 -9.63
CA GLY A 76 10.08 -17.17 -9.60
C GLY A 76 10.37 -17.70 -11.00
N GLY A 77 11.18 -18.76 -11.05
CA GLY A 77 11.49 -19.44 -12.30
C GLY A 77 11.93 -20.89 -12.10
N THR A 78 11.78 -21.69 -13.16
CA THR A 78 12.22 -23.08 -13.24
C THR A 78 13.14 -23.24 -14.46
N ASN A 79 14.22 -24.02 -14.30
CA ASN A 79 15.29 -24.18 -15.30
C ASN A 79 15.94 -22.84 -15.69
N THR A 80 16.34 -22.05 -14.68
CA THR A 80 17.00 -20.74 -14.85
C THR A 80 18.22 -20.57 -13.94
N VAL A 81 19.23 -19.81 -14.38
CA VAL A 81 20.38 -19.34 -13.57
C VAL A 81 20.01 -18.24 -12.58
N LEU A 82 18.84 -17.61 -12.72
CA LEU A 82 18.39 -16.58 -11.81
C LEU A 82 18.00 -17.22 -10.48
N THR A 83 18.72 -16.85 -9.41
CA THR A 83 18.49 -17.38 -8.05
C THR A 83 17.90 -16.36 -7.10
N THR A 84 17.72 -15.11 -7.55
CA THR A 84 17.25 -14.00 -6.73
C THR A 84 15.96 -13.46 -7.34
N PHE A 85 14.91 -13.44 -6.53
CA PHE A 85 13.58 -12.93 -6.85
C PHE A 85 13.05 -12.19 -5.60
N PRO A 86 12.06 -11.28 -5.74
CA PRO A 86 11.49 -10.78 -7.00
C PRO A 86 12.39 -9.72 -7.67
N PHE A 87 12.15 -9.45 -8.96
CA PHE A 87 12.72 -8.31 -9.68
C PHE A 87 11.79 -7.85 -10.82
N PRO A 88 11.90 -6.59 -11.29
CA PRO A 88 11.01 -6.07 -12.34
C PRO A 88 11.13 -6.84 -13.65
N ALA A 89 9.99 -7.14 -14.28
CA ALA A 89 9.98 -7.63 -15.64
C ALA A 89 10.52 -6.57 -16.60
N VAL A 90 11.07 -7.02 -17.72
CA VAL A 90 11.80 -6.17 -18.66
C VAL A 90 11.28 -6.38 -20.07
N LEU A 91 11.35 -5.33 -20.89
CA LEU A 91 10.92 -5.37 -22.28
C LEU A 91 11.76 -6.38 -23.08
N VAL A 92 11.09 -7.20 -23.89
CA VAL A 92 11.75 -8.09 -24.85
C VAL A 92 12.33 -7.26 -25.98
N THR A 93 13.62 -7.45 -26.27
CA THR A 93 14.27 -6.81 -27.41
C THR A 93 13.67 -7.33 -28.73
N PRO A 94 13.13 -6.46 -29.61
CA PRO A 94 12.59 -6.90 -30.88
C PRO A 94 13.64 -7.56 -31.77
N THR A 95 13.29 -8.70 -32.36
CA THR A 95 14.09 -9.43 -33.34
C THR A 95 13.32 -9.59 -34.64
N SER A 96 13.98 -10.07 -35.70
CA SER A 96 13.28 -10.39 -36.95
C SER A 96 12.20 -11.47 -36.77
N ILE A 97 12.40 -12.41 -35.83
CA ILE A 97 11.43 -13.48 -35.56
C ILE A 97 10.24 -12.93 -34.78
N THR A 98 10.47 -12.21 -33.69
CA THR A 98 9.37 -11.62 -32.91
C THR A 98 8.56 -10.64 -33.76
N THR A 99 9.21 -9.77 -34.54
CA THR A 99 8.53 -8.81 -35.43
C THR A 99 7.70 -9.48 -36.53
N GLN A 100 8.10 -10.67 -36.98
CA GLN A 100 7.41 -11.37 -38.07
C GLN A 100 6.21 -12.19 -37.58
N TYR A 101 6.32 -12.82 -36.40
CA TYR A 101 5.37 -13.84 -35.97
C TYR A 101 4.58 -13.48 -34.71
N TRP A 102 5.12 -12.64 -33.83
CA TRP A 102 4.41 -12.28 -32.62
C TRP A 102 3.25 -11.35 -32.95
N THR A 103 2.12 -11.62 -32.33
CA THR A 103 1.02 -10.68 -32.27
C THR A 103 1.48 -9.42 -31.55
N THR A 104 0.91 -8.28 -31.92
CA THR A 104 1.19 -6.99 -31.28
C THR A 104 -0.10 -6.44 -30.68
N HIS A 105 0.04 -5.73 -29.57
CA HIS A 105 -1.03 -4.93 -28.99
C HIS A 105 -0.65 -3.44 -29.13
N GLY A 106 -1.65 -2.56 -29.28
CA GLY A 106 -1.38 -1.12 -29.50
C GLY A 106 -0.78 -0.40 -28.30
N THR A 107 -0.99 -0.94 -27.09
CA THR A 107 -0.61 -0.32 -25.80
C THR A 107 0.34 -1.18 -24.97
N ALA A 108 0.32 -2.50 -25.17
CA ALA A 108 1.09 -3.43 -24.37
C ALA A 108 2.34 -3.88 -25.13
N ASP A 109 3.45 -4.03 -24.41
CA ASP A 109 4.71 -4.52 -24.93
C ASP A 109 5.02 -5.90 -24.37
N TRP A 110 5.75 -6.69 -25.15
CA TRP A 110 6.22 -7.99 -24.70
C TRP A 110 7.26 -7.83 -23.59
N ILE A 111 7.06 -8.54 -22.47
CA ILE A 111 7.96 -8.58 -21.33
C ILE A 111 8.51 -9.98 -21.06
N TRP A 112 9.65 -10.04 -20.39
CA TRP A 112 10.26 -11.29 -19.91
C TRP A 112 11.09 -11.04 -18.65
N ALA A 113 11.88 -12.03 -18.23
CA ALA A 113 12.77 -11.95 -17.07
C ALA A 113 14.15 -11.33 -17.34
N SER A 114 14.54 -11.12 -18.61
CA SER A 114 15.83 -10.52 -18.95
C SER A 114 15.74 -9.76 -20.27
N PRO A 115 16.33 -8.54 -20.38
CA PRO A 115 16.24 -7.73 -21.60
C PRO A 115 17.08 -8.34 -22.75
N ALA A 116 17.91 -9.33 -22.43
CA ALA A 116 18.50 -10.25 -23.37
C ALA A 116 18.08 -11.67 -22.99
N THR A 117 17.27 -12.30 -23.84
CA THR A 117 16.93 -13.72 -23.81
C THR A 117 18.19 -14.57 -23.63
N LEU A 118 18.52 -14.96 -22.41
CA LEU A 118 19.70 -15.77 -22.14
C LEU A 118 19.39 -17.22 -22.55
N VAL A 119 20.38 -17.85 -23.16
CA VAL A 119 20.33 -19.21 -23.72
C VAL A 119 19.88 -20.19 -22.63
N GLY A 120 18.74 -20.86 -22.84
CA GLY A 120 18.19 -21.94 -22.01
C GLY A 120 18.63 -21.87 -20.56
N ASP A 121 18.05 -20.95 -19.78
CA ASP A 121 18.68 -20.14 -18.72
C ASP A 121 19.63 -20.82 -17.70
N ASP A 122 19.87 -22.13 -17.68
CA ASP A 122 20.97 -22.80 -16.96
C ASP A 122 22.00 -23.54 -17.85
N GLY A 123 21.88 -23.44 -19.17
CA GLY A 123 22.62 -24.18 -20.18
C GLY A 123 22.06 -25.57 -20.52
N THR A 124 20.88 -25.95 -20.02
CA THR A 124 20.22 -27.23 -20.33
C THR A 124 19.27 -27.15 -21.52
N LEU A 125 18.97 -28.31 -22.13
CA LEU A 125 18.01 -28.44 -23.24
C LEU A 125 16.61 -28.76 -22.69
N GLY A 126 16.00 -27.81 -21.98
CA GLY A 126 14.69 -27.97 -21.36
C GLY A 126 13.84 -26.70 -21.46
N ASP A 127 12.54 -26.87 -21.18
CA ASP A 127 11.58 -25.76 -21.14
C ASP A 127 11.91 -24.83 -19.97
N VAL A 128 11.89 -23.53 -20.20
CA VAL A 128 12.15 -22.50 -19.19
C VAL A 128 10.82 -21.87 -18.79
N THR A 129 10.55 -21.79 -17.50
CA THR A 129 9.30 -21.20 -16.99
C THR A 129 9.61 -20.05 -16.05
N TYR A 130 8.90 -18.94 -16.21
CA TYR A 130 8.90 -17.83 -15.26
C TYR A 130 7.49 -17.56 -14.77
N THR A 131 7.39 -17.16 -13.51
CA THR A 131 6.17 -16.66 -12.90
C THR A 131 6.26 -15.14 -12.79
N PHE A 132 5.30 -14.45 -13.39
CA PHE A 132 5.13 -13.01 -13.32
C PHE A 132 3.93 -12.69 -12.42
N GLU A 133 4.04 -11.64 -11.61
CA GLU A 133 2.93 -11.11 -10.84
C GLU A 133 2.75 -9.63 -11.15
N HIS A 134 1.49 -9.22 -11.30
CA HIS A 134 1.10 -7.83 -11.40
C HIS A 134 0.00 -7.58 -10.37
N GLU A 135 0.33 -6.80 -9.35
CA GLU A 135 -0.61 -6.42 -8.29
C GLU A 135 -1.43 -5.21 -8.70
N PHE A 136 -2.69 -5.18 -8.28
CA PHE A 136 -3.57 -4.04 -8.47
C PHE A 136 -4.62 -3.98 -7.37
N THR A 137 -5.23 -2.81 -7.21
CA THR A 137 -6.38 -2.64 -6.32
C THR A 137 -7.65 -2.45 -7.13
N TRP A 138 -8.75 -2.96 -6.60
CA TRP A 138 -10.09 -2.76 -7.15
C TRP A 138 -11.04 -2.48 -6.00
N TRP A 139 -11.72 -1.34 -6.00
CA TRP A 139 -12.68 -0.99 -4.95
C TRP A 139 -14.10 -1.01 -5.48
N GLY A 140 -15.02 -1.53 -4.67
CA GLY A 140 -16.42 -1.72 -5.06
C GLY A 140 -16.71 -3.08 -5.71
N ALA A 141 -17.98 -3.34 -5.97
CA ALA A 141 -18.40 -4.58 -6.61
C ALA A 141 -18.00 -4.57 -8.09
N ALA A 142 -17.37 -5.64 -8.57
CA ALA A 142 -17.05 -5.81 -9.99
C ALA A 142 -18.24 -6.36 -10.82
N VAL A 143 -19.47 -6.26 -10.32
CA VAL A 143 -20.65 -6.66 -11.08
C VAL A 143 -20.91 -5.62 -12.17
N ASP A 144 -21.32 -6.08 -13.37
CA ASP A 144 -21.70 -5.21 -14.50
C ASP A 144 -20.57 -4.32 -15.06
N VAL A 145 -19.31 -4.76 -14.96
CA VAL A 145 -18.17 -4.12 -15.63
C VAL A 145 -18.02 -4.59 -17.07
N ASN A 146 -17.48 -3.72 -17.93
CA ASN A 146 -16.93 -4.12 -19.22
C ASN A 146 -15.47 -4.55 -19.05
N LEU A 147 -15.21 -5.85 -19.22
CA LEU A 147 -13.87 -6.42 -19.17
C LEU A 147 -13.31 -6.62 -20.59
N LEU A 148 -12.13 -6.07 -20.83
CA LEU A 148 -11.27 -6.50 -21.92
C LEU A 148 -9.98 -7.01 -21.31
N MET A 149 -9.75 -8.31 -21.40
CA MET A 149 -8.49 -8.90 -20.99
C MET A 149 -7.99 -9.84 -22.07
N ASP A 150 -6.82 -9.51 -22.62
CA ASP A 150 -6.14 -10.28 -23.65
C ASP A 150 -4.77 -10.71 -23.15
N VAL A 151 -4.36 -11.93 -23.49
CA VAL A 151 -3.05 -12.48 -23.11
C VAL A 151 -2.44 -13.29 -24.26
N ALA A 152 -1.13 -13.25 -24.37
CA ALA A 152 -0.33 -14.13 -25.21
C ALA A 152 0.96 -14.51 -24.49
N GLY A 153 1.47 -15.70 -24.78
CA GLY A 153 2.70 -16.22 -24.19
C GLY A 153 3.52 -16.98 -25.20
N ASP A 154 4.83 -16.76 -25.22
CA ASP A 154 5.76 -17.55 -26.02
C ASP A 154 6.44 -18.63 -25.15
N ASN A 155 5.98 -19.90 -25.16
CA ASN A 155 4.98 -20.52 -26.03
C ASN A 155 3.67 -20.92 -25.32
N GLN A 156 3.68 -21.00 -23.99
CA GLN A 156 2.55 -21.44 -23.17
C GLN A 156 2.38 -20.51 -21.99
N TYR A 157 1.15 -20.37 -21.52
CA TYR A 157 0.87 -19.58 -20.33
C TYR A 157 -0.29 -20.16 -19.52
N GLN A 158 -0.30 -19.85 -18.23
CA GLN A 158 -1.44 -19.96 -17.34
C GLN A 158 -1.61 -18.62 -16.62
N VAL A 159 -2.83 -18.12 -16.57
CA VAL A 159 -3.20 -16.91 -15.82
C VAL A 159 -4.00 -17.34 -14.60
N LEU A 160 -3.62 -16.82 -13.44
CA LEU A 160 -4.34 -16.96 -12.19
C LEU A 160 -4.70 -15.56 -11.68
N LEU A 161 -5.88 -15.41 -11.11
CA LEU A 161 -6.28 -14.23 -10.34
C LEU A 161 -6.49 -14.69 -8.90
N ASN A 162 -5.79 -14.05 -7.97
CA ASN A 162 -5.83 -14.38 -6.54
C ASN A 162 -5.56 -15.88 -6.27
N GLY A 163 -4.62 -16.46 -7.03
CA GLY A 163 -4.25 -17.88 -6.94
C GLY A 163 -5.19 -18.87 -7.64
N THR A 164 -6.31 -18.42 -8.20
CA THR A 164 -7.24 -19.27 -8.94
C THR A 164 -7.04 -19.14 -10.45
N PRO A 165 -6.87 -20.25 -11.21
CA PRO A 165 -6.73 -20.19 -12.66
C PRO A 165 -7.95 -19.60 -13.37
N ILE A 166 -7.72 -18.62 -14.25
CA ILE A 166 -8.77 -17.96 -15.07
C ILE A 166 -8.54 -18.08 -16.57
N ALA A 167 -7.32 -18.39 -17.02
CA ALA A 167 -7.03 -18.68 -18.42
C ALA A 167 -5.79 -19.57 -18.60
N THR A 168 -5.71 -20.28 -19.71
CA THR A 168 -4.54 -21.07 -20.10
C THR A 168 -4.39 -21.09 -21.61
N GLY A 169 -3.17 -20.88 -22.11
CA GLY A 169 -2.80 -21.11 -23.50
C GLY A 169 -1.78 -22.25 -23.58
N VAL A 170 -2.13 -23.32 -24.29
CA VAL A 170 -1.27 -24.51 -24.45
C VAL A 170 -0.88 -24.73 -25.91
N GLY A 171 0.39 -25.02 -26.19
CA GLY A 171 0.88 -25.24 -27.55
C GLY A 171 2.20 -24.53 -27.84
N GLY A 172 2.69 -24.63 -29.07
CA GLY A 172 3.97 -24.03 -29.50
C GLY A 172 3.86 -22.68 -30.20
N ALA A 173 2.66 -22.05 -30.20
CA ALA A 173 2.37 -20.85 -31.00
C ALA A 173 1.40 -19.86 -30.31
N GLN A 174 1.31 -19.87 -28.98
CA GLN A 174 0.41 -18.96 -28.22
C GLN A 174 0.85 -17.49 -28.24
N TYR A 175 1.88 -17.17 -29.00
CA TYR A 175 2.33 -15.82 -29.31
C TYR A 175 1.75 -15.25 -30.62
N THR A 176 1.03 -16.05 -31.40
CA THR A 176 0.53 -15.63 -32.73
C THR A 176 -0.86 -15.00 -32.70
N THR A 177 -1.58 -15.14 -31.59
CA THR A 177 -2.90 -14.55 -31.33
C THR A 177 -2.94 -14.00 -29.92
N LEU A 178 -3.74 -12.97 -29.70
CA LEU A 178 -4.16 -12.56 -28.37
C LEU A 178 -5.39 -13.38 -28.01
N ASP A 179 -5.33 -14.05 -26.88
CA ASP A 179 -6.39 -14.91 -26.39
C ASP A 179 -7.18 -14.15 -25.31
N PRO A 180 -8.51 -14.01 -25.46
CA PRO A 180 -9.32 -13.31 -24.48
C PRO A 180 -9.50 -14.16 -23.22
N VAL A 181 -9.48 -13.50 -22.07
CA VAL A 181 -9.82 -14.11 -20.78
C VAL A 181 -11.30 -13.95 -20.49
N SER A 182 -11.91 -14.99 -19.92
CA SER A 182 -13.35 -14.99 -19.64
C SER A 182 -13.70 -14.00 -18.53
N GLU A 183 -14.60 -13.07 -18.86
CA GLU A 183 -15.17 -12.13 -17.88
C GLU A 183 -15.80 -12.83 -16.69
N ALA A 184 -16.60 -13.87 -16.93
CA ALA A 184 -17.22 -14.64 -15.85
C ALA A 184 -16.19 -15.28 -14.89
N LEU A 185 -15.03 -15.71 -15.39
CA LEU A 185 -13.96 -16.26 -14.54
C LEU A 185 -13.22 -15.16 -13.78
N PHE A 186 -12.96 -14.02 -14.42
CA PHE A 186 -12.36 -12.85 -13.77
C PHE A 186 -13.25 -12.32 -12.63
N LEU A 187 -14.53 -12.09 -12.92
CA LEU A 187 -15.50 -11.59 -11.94
C LEU A 187 -15.77 -12.53 -10.79
N ALA A 188 -15.56 -13.83 -10.97
CA ALA A 188 -15.67 -14.80 -9.90
C ALA A 188 -14.51 -14.74 -8.88
N GLN A 189 -13.39 -14.10 -9.24
CA GLN A 189 -12.16 -14.12 -8.43
C GLN A 189 -11.67 -12.73 -8.00
N VAL A 190 -12.01 -11.66 -8.73
CA VAL A 190 -11.70 -10.29 -8.32
C VAL A 190 -12.43 -9.94 -7.03
N GLN A 191 -11.75 -9.25 -6.12
CA GLN A 191 -12.29 -8.86 -4.81
C GLN A 191 -12.06 -7.37 -4.54
N PRO A 192 -12.86 -6.72 -3.68
CA PRO A 192 -12.54 -5.40 -3.16
C PRO A 192 -11.16 -5.37 -2.49
N GLY A 193 -10.39 -4.32 -2.73
CA GLY A 193 -9.02 -4.15 -2.25
C GLY A 193 -7.96 -4.80 -3.14
N PRO A 194 -6.88 -5.35 -2.54
CA PRO A 194 -5.76 -5.91 -3.28
C PRO A 194 -6.11 -7.18 -4.08
N ASN A 195 -5.58 -7.26 -5.29
CA ASN A 195 -5.67 -8.40 -6.18
C ASN A 195 -4.30 -8.67 -6.82
N THR A 196 -4.02 -9.95 -7.09
CA THR A 196 -2.78 -10.36 -7.75
C THR A 196 -3.11 -11.12 -9.02
N LEU A 197 -2.60 -10.62 -10.16
CA LEU A 197 -2.64 -11.31 -11.42
C LEU A 197 -1.32 -12.06 -11.65
N THR A 198 -1.37 -13.39 -11.61
CA THR A 198 -0.20 -14.25 -11.76
C THR A 198 -0.19 -14.88 -13.15
N PHE A 199 0.94 -14.77 -13.85
CA PHE A 199 1.17 -15.41 -15.14
C PHE A 199 2.30 -16.40 -15.01
N VAL A 200 2.03 -17.69 -15.25
CA VAL A 200 3.06 -18.72 -15.36
C VAL A 200 3.30 -18.96 -16.84
N VAL A 201 4.47 -18.56 -17.34
CA VAL A 201 4.77 -18.57 -18.78
C VAL A 201 5.97 -19.46 -19.06
N THR A 202 5.79 -20.38 -19.99
CA THR A 202 6.80 -21.39 -20.36
C THR A 202 7.25 -21.20 -21.81
N ASN A 203 8.54 -20.92 -21.99
CA ASN A 203 9.23 -20.99 -23.26
C ASN A 203 9.70 -22.44 -23.50
N LEU A 204 9.12 -23.10 -24.51
CA LEU A 204 9.39 -24.50 -24.80
C LEU A 204 10.70 -24.65 -25.57
N VAL A 205 11.40 -25.75 -25.32
CA VAL A 205 12.62 -26.09 -26.06
C VAL A 205 12.31 -26.44 -27.52
N ASN A 206 13.07 -25.84 -28.43
CA ASN A 206 13.01 -26.10 -29.86
C ASN A 206 14.02 -27.18 -30.28
N THR A 207 13.70 -27.93 -31.34
CA THR A 207 14.61 -28.93 -31.93
C THR A 207 14.93 -28.60 -33.39
N PRO A 208 16.21 -28.61 -33.80
CA PRO A 208 17.41 -28.98 -33.05
C PRO A 208 17.83 -27.96 -31.97
N ALA A 209 18.57 -28.44 -30.96
CA ALA A 209 19.07 -27.68 -29.81
C ALA A 209 19.67 -26.29 -30.13
N GLN A 210 20.30 -26.15 -31.30
CA GLN A 210 20.93 -24.94 -31.79
C GLN A 210 19.93 -23.79 -32.06
N ASN A 211 18.64 -24.10 -32.14
CA ASN A 211 17.57 -23.11 -32.30
C ASN A 211 17.18 -22.44 -30.97
N ASN A 212 17.61 -22.95 -29.82
CA ASN A 212 17.32 -22.37 -28.50
C ASN A 212 18.24 -21.19 -28.22
N THR A 213 18.12 -20.15 -29.02
CA THR A 213 18.88 -18.91 -28.86
C THR A 213 17.95 -17.74 -28.62
N PRO A 214 18.46 -16.66 -28.00
CA PRO A 214 17.80 -15.36 -27.93
C PRO A 214 17.06 -14.93 -29.20
N LEU A 215 17.64 -15.23 -30.37
CA LEU A 215 17.15 -14.80 -31.67
C LEU A 215 16.10 -15.75 -32.24
N ASN A 216 16.21 -17.05 -31.97
CA ASN A 216 15.48 -18.10 -32.67
C ASN A 216 14.38 -18.77 -31.84
N ASN A 217 14.44 -18.65 -30.50
CA ASN A 217 13.44 -19.18 -29.57
C ASN A 217 13.25 -18.23 -28.37
N PRO A 218 12.81 -16.99 -28.62
CA PRO A 218 12.57 -16.01 -27.56
C PRO A 218 11.43 -16.48 -26.64
N GLY A 219 11.48 -16.07 -25.37
CA GLY A 219 10.35 -16.18 -24.44
C GLY A 219 9.71 -14.82 -24.27
N GLY A 220 8.42 -14.79 -23.97
CA GLY A 220 7.71 -13.54 -23.78
C GLY A 220 6.33 -13.73 -23.17
N LEU A 221 5.88 -12.70 -22.45
CA LEU A 221 4.52 -12.49 -21.99
C LEU A 221 4.01 -11.18 -22.57
N LEU A 222 2.79 -11.19 -23.09
CA LEU A 222 2.05 -10.01 -23.49
C LEU A 222 0.67 -10.08 -22.83
N TYR A 223 0.25 -9.03 -22.12
CA TYR A 223 -1.12 -8.95 -21.63
C TYR A 223 -1.62 -7.51 -21.62
N TYR A 224 -2.93 -7.36 -21.74
CA TYR A 224 -3.64 -6.11 -21.60
C TYR A 224 -4.93 -6.40 -20.83
N LEU A 225 -5.20 -5.61 -19.80
CA LEU A 225 -6.39 -5.72 -18.97
C LEU A 225 -6.99 -4.33 -18.80
N THR A 226 -8.25 -4.17 -19.16
CA THR A 226 -9.08 -3.04 -18.75
C THR A 226 -10.34 -3.53 -18.09
N VAL A 227 -10.65 -2.96 -16.94
CA VAL A 227 -11.93 -3.11 -16.25
C VAL A 227 -12.54 -1.72 -16.19
N THR A 228 -13.74 -1.54 -16.76
CA THR A 228 -14.45 -0.26 -16.73
C THR A 228 -15.87 -0.48 -16.26
N ARG A 229 -16.33 0.30 -15.27
CA ARG A 229 -17.74 0.30 -14.84
C ARG A 229 -18.61 1.05 -15.85
N ASP A 230 -19.93 0.92 -15.71
CA ASP A 230 -20.88 1.73 -16.48
C ASP A 230 -20.60 3.22 -16.23
N PRO A 231 -20.45 4.04 -17.29
CA PRO A 231 -20.30 5.48 -17.15
C PRO A 231 -21.41 6.14 -16.32
N GLU A 232 -22.65 5.63 -16.32
CA GLU A 232 -23.73 6.23 -15.53
C GLU A 232 -23.45 6.13 -14.01
N ASP A 233 -22.82 5.03 -13.55
CA ASP A 233 -22.44 4.83 -12.15
C ASP A 233 -21.21 5.67 -11.76
N CYS A 234 -20.31 5.90 -12.71
CA CYS A 234 -19.08 6.67 -12.51
C CYS A 234 -19.22 8.18 -12.73
N ASP A 235 -20.20 8.59 -13.54
CA ASP A 235 -20.49 9.99 -13.83
C ASP A 235 -21.41 10.60 -12.77
N ALA A 236 -22.19 9.77 -12.06
CA ALA A 236 -22.91 10.16 -10.85
C ALA A 236 -21.89 10.64 -9.81
N ASN A 237 -21.91 11.93 -9.47
CA ASN A 237 -20.93 12.57 -8.59
C ASN A 237 -19.47 12.36 -9.04
N SER A 238 -19.19 12.50 -10.34
CA SER A 238 -17.84 12.33 -10.90
C SER A 238 -16.74 13.11 -10.19
N GLU A 239 -17.04 14.28 -9.61
CA GLU A 239 -16.07 15.01 -8.79
C GLU A 239 -15.65 14.24 -7.54
N PHE A 240 -16.59 13.55 -6.87
CA PHE A 240 -16.29 12.66 -5.74
C PHE A 240 -15.49 11.45 -6.20
N GLN A 241 -15.94 10.73 -7.23
CA GLN A 241 -15.22 9.54 -7.72
C GLN A 241 -13.82 9.84 -8.23
N LEU A 242 -13.57 11.06 -8.73
CA LEU A 242 -12.23 11.50 -9.14
C LEU A 242 -11.34 11.96 -7.97
N ALA A 243 -11.95 12.41 -6.87
CA ALA A 243 -11.23 12.96 -5.73
C ALA A 243 -11.05 11.98 -4.57
N CYS A 244 -11.95 11.00 -4.45
CA CYS A 244 -11.88 9.96 -3.45
C CYS A 244 -10.68 9.05 -3.72
N GLN A 245 -10.02 8.63 -2.66
CA GLN A 245 -8.82 7.81 -2.73
C GLN A 245 -8.92 6.74 -1.67
N LEU A 246 -8.87 5.48 -2.10
CA LEU A 246 -8.76 4.32 -1.23
C LEU A 246 -7.41 3.65 -1.48
N TRP A 247 -6.75 3.26 -0.41
CA TRP A 247 -5.43 2.66 -0.47
C TRP A 247 -5.27 1.62 0.62
N THR A 248 -4.40 0.67 0.34
CA THR A 248 -4.05 -0.43 1.22
C THR A 248 -3.00 0.01 2.24
N GLU A 249 -2.65 -0.89 3.16
CA GLU A 249 -1.68 -0.67 4.23
C GLU A 249 -0.39 0.01 3.73
N THR A 250 -0.16 1.26 4.15
CA THR A 250 0.99 2.08 3.75
C THR A 250 1.53 2.89 4.93
N ASP A 251 2.79 3.30 4.83
CA ASP A 251 3.33 4.39 5.64
C ASP A 251 2.74 5.71 5.14
N LEU A 252 2.20 6.52 6.07
CA LEU A 252 1.73 7.86 5.73
C LEU A 252 2.93 8.80 5.56
N ASP A 253 3.18 9.25 4.33
CA ASP A 253 4.27 10.17 3.99
C ASP A 253 3.78 11.59 3.66
N GLY A 254 2.47 11.81 3.78
CA GLY A 254 1.79 13.07 3.46
C GLY A 254 1.23 13.14 2.04
N SER A 255 1.37 12.09 1.23
CA SER A 255 0.73 12.00 -0.09
C SER A 255 -0.69 11.43 -0.06
N GLN A 256 -1.06 10.71 0.99
CA GLN A 256 -2.39 10.13 1.18
C GLN A 256 -3.35 11.14 1.83
N THR A 257 -4.60 11.21 1.36
CA THR A 257 -5.63 12.11 1.89
C THR A 257 -6.94 11.37 2.16
N PHE A 258 -7.42 11.39 3.40
CA PHE A 258 -8.71 10.79 3.77
C PHE A 258 -9.89 11.61 3.25
N PHE A 259 -9.73 12.92 3.10
CA PHE A 259 -10.74 13.84 2.59
C PHE A 259 -10.11 14.75 1.55
N ASN A 260 -10.79 14.93 0.42
CA ASN A 260 -10.40 15.88 -0.60
C ASN A 260 -11.62 16.35 -1.39
N PHE A 261 -12.45 17.16 -0.77
CA PHE A 261 -13.66 17.68 -1.40
C PHE A 261 -13.47 19.13 -1.83
N GLY A 262 -13.80 19.42 -3.09
CA GLY A 262 -13.69 20.78 -3.64
C GLY A 262 -14.91 21.66 -3.40
N ASP A 263 -16.09 21.08 -3.18
CA ASP A 263 -17.37 21.82 -3.12
C ASP A 263 -18.41 21.08 -2.25
N ILE A 264 -18.25 21.18 -0.92
CA ILE A 264 -19.21 20.65 0.06
C ILE A 264 -20.31 21.67 0.37
N LYS A 265 -21.54 21.19 0.50
CA LYS A 265 -22.75 22.03 0.64
C LYS A 265 -23.55 21.66 1.88
N PRO A 266 -24.43 22.56 2.38
CA PRO A 266 -25.33 22.22 3.47
C PRO A 266 -26.12 20.93 3.17
N SER A 267 -26.13 20.03 4.16
CA SER A 267 -26.71 18.69 4.10
C SER A 267 -25.86 17.64 3.39
N ASP A 268 -24.66 17.98 2.91
CA ASP A 268 -23.71 16.98 2.45
C ASP A 268 -23.14 16.21 3.64
N TRP A 269 -22.93 14.91 3.45
CA TRP A 269 -22.47 14.00 4.48
C TRP A 269 -21.67 12.84 3.87
N GLY A 270 -20.96 12.13 4.73
CA GLY A 270 -20.24 10.93 4.30
C GLY A 270 -19.64 10.17 5.48
N THR A 271 -19.02 9.05 5.16
CA THR A 271 -18.33 8.18 6.11
C THR A 271 -16.94 7.81 5.60
N ASN A 272 -16.05 7.42 6.51
CA ASN A 272 -14.72 6.87 6.21
C ASN A 272 -14.43 5.72 7.18
N LEU A 273 -13.68 4.73 6.70
CA LEU A 273 -13.12 3.64 7.50
C LEU A 273 -11.60 3.67 7.42
N ILE A 274 -10.96 4.01 8.55
CA ILE A 274 -9.52 4.10 8.71
C ILE A 274 -9.05 2.92 9.55
N SER A 275 -8.06 2.16 9.10
CA SER A 275 -7.51 1.05 9.88
C SER A 275 -6.03 1.24 10.18
N LEU A 276 -5.61 0.77 11.36
CA LEU A 276 -4.25 0.86 11.86
C LEU A 276 -3.69 -0.53 12.11
N HIS A 277 -2.48 -0.77 11.60
CA HIS A 277 -1.85 -2.08 11.55
C HIS A 277 -0.48 -2.05 12.20
N VAL A 278 -0.19 -3.05 13.04
CA VAL A 278 1.16 -3.26 13.57
C VAL A 278 1.57 -4.70 13.40
N SER A 279 2.66 -4.96 12.68
CA SER A 279 3.03 -6.32 12.24
C SER A 279 4.07 -7.03 13.13
N SER A 280 4.76 -6.31 14.02
CA SER A 280 6.02 -6.81 14.61
C SER A 280 6.05 -6.87 16.14
N ASN A 281 5.30 -6.01 16.83
CA ASN A 281 5.24 -6.00 18.29
C ASN A 281 3.92 -5.43 18.77
N ASP A 282 3.54 -5.80 20.00
CA ASP A 282 2.44 -5.13 20.68
C ASP A 282 2.79 -3.65 20.85
N ALA A 283 1.84 -2.79 20.47
CA ALA A 283 2.02 -1.35 20.43
C ALA A 283 0.82 -0.62 21.03
N TYR A 284 1.08 0.58 21.52
CA TYR A 284 0.04 1.58 21.68
C TYR A 284 0.02 2.43 20.41
N ALA A 285 -1.16 2.66 19.86
CA ALA A 285 -1.34 3.52 18.70
C ALA A 285 -2.26 4.69 19.01
N CYS A 286 -2.01 5.82 18.35
CA CYS A 286 -2.74 7.06 18.52
C CYS A 286 -3.01 7.71 17.17
N LEU A 287 -4.13 8.42 17.07
CA LEU A 287 -4.50 9.20 15.89
C LEU A 287 -4.74 10.67 16.28
N PHE A 288 -4.02 11.58 15.62
CA PHE A 288 -3.97 13.00 15.97
C PHE A 288 -4.32 13.89 14.77
N PRO A 289 -5.46 14.62 14.81
CA PRO A 289 -5.66 15.75 13.91
C PRO A 289 -4.75 16.90 14.35
N ASN A 290 -4.08 17.53 13.38
CA ASN A 290 -3.18 18.64 13.63
C ASN A 290 -3.10 19.57 12.42
N ASN A 291 -2.39 20.69 12.56
CA ASN A 291 -2.23 21.69 11.50
C ASN A 291 -3.58 22.09 10.86
N ILE A 292 -4.61 22.30 11.70
CA ILE A 292 -5.91 22.75 11.22
C ILE A 292 -5.75 24.18 10.71
N VAL A 293 -6.09 24.40 9.44
CA VAL A 293 -6.11 25.72 8.81
C VAL A 293 -7.53 25.99 8.34
N ASP A 294 -8.15 27.00 8.94
CA ASP A 294 -9.48 27.50 8.60
C ASP A 294 -9.31 28.79 7.79
N ALA A 295 -9.29 28.64 6.48
CA ALA A 295 -8.96 29.71 5.56
C ALA A 295 -10.24 30.41 5.08
N GLU A 296 -10.31 31.70 5.41
CA GLU A 296 -11.24 32.64 4.81
C GLU A 296 -10.77 32.94 3.37
N ASN A 297 -11.65 32.70 2.41
CA ASN A 297 -11.34 32.86 1.00
C ASN A 297 -11.80 34.21 0.46
N VAL A 298 -12.80 34.26 -0.42
CA VAL A 298 -13.28 35.52 -0.99
C VAL A 298 -14.71 35.68 -0.58
N ARG A 299 -14.95 36.58 0.37
CA ARG A 299 -16.30 36.90 0.81
C ARG A 299 -17.18 37.36 -0.35
N ILE A 300 -18.21 36.57 -0.66
CA ILE A 300 -19.27 36.92 -1.62
C ILE A 300 -20.50 37.54 -0.94
N GLU A 301 -21.43 38.06 -1.74
CA GLU A 301 -22.63 38.76 -1.23
C GLU A 301 -23.47 37.93 -0.24
N PRO A 302 -23.70 36.62 -0.44
CA PRO A 302 -24.39 35.78 0.54
C PRO A 302 -23.75 35.78 1.93
N GLU A 303 -22.42 35.66 2.02
CA GLU A 303 -21.67 35.67 3.28
C GLU A 303 -21.80 37.03 3.97
N ALA A 304 -21.59 38.12 3.21
CA ALA A 304 -21.73 39.49 3.71
C ALA A 304 -23.16 39.77 4.22
N THR A 305 -24.19 39.26 3.54
CA THR A 305 -25.59 39.36 3.97
C THR A 305 -25.87 38.49 5.20
N ALA A 306 -25.21 37.33 5.33
CA ALA A 306 -25.24 36.49 6.53
C ALA A 306 -24.45 37.09 7.71
N GLY A 307 -23.70 38.18 7.48
CA GLY A 307 -23.01 38.95 8.50
C GLY A 307 -21.59 38.51 8.76
N ASP A 308 -20.96 37.83 7.81
CA ASP A 308 -19.53 37.52 7.85
C ASP A 308 -18.70 38.83 7.88
N PRO A 309 -17.89 39.04 8.95
CA PRO A 309 -17.07 40.22 9.12
C PRO A 309 -15.72 40.19 8.37
N THR A 310 -15.26 39.03 7.91
CA THR A 310 -13.95 38.83 7.26
C THR A 310 -14.07 38.91 5.73
N ASP A 311 -12.95 39.00 5.02
CA ASP A 311 -12.90 39.13 3.55
C ASP A 311 -11.46 38.91 3.10
N GLY A 312 -11.09 37.65 2.94
CA GLY A 312 -9.74 37.20 2.60
C GLY A 312 -8.62 37.59 3.59
N THR A 313 -7.49 36.91 3.44
CA THR A 313 -6.17 37.15 4.09
C THR A 313 -6.05 36.89 5.60
N VAL A 314 -7.13 36.52 6.29
CA VAL A 314 -7.09 36.10 7.71
C VAL A 314 -7.36 34.59 7.77
N ALA A 315 -6.68 33.85 8.63
CA ALA A 315 -7.02 32.44 8.89
C ALA A 315 -8.14 32.40 9.95
N ASP A 316 -9.34 32.84 9.56
CA ASP A 316 -10.52 32.97 10.42
C ASP A 316 -11.78 32.54 9.65
N GLY A 317 -11.65 31.57 8.74
CA GLY A 317 -12.81 31.06 7.98
C GLY A 317 -13.84 30.40 8.89
N GLU A 318 -15.07 30.29 8.41
CA GLU A 318 -16.19 29.73 9.17
C GLU A 318 -16.53 28.28 8.81
N LEU A 319 -15.89 27.66 7.82
CA LEU A 319 -16.32 26.34 7.36
C LEU A 319 -16.16 25.26 8.43
N SER A 320 -15.07 25.29 9.21
CA SER A 320 -14.81 24.26 10.23
C SER A 320 -15.91 24.17 11.30
N GLN A 321 -16.59 25.28 11.61
CA GLN A 321 -17.68 25.27 12.60
C GLN A 321 -18.94 24.60 12.06
N PHE A 322 -19.11 24.48 10.75
CA PHE A 322 -20.28 23.85 10.12
C PHE A 322 -20.02 22.43 9.64
N VAL A 323 -18.75 22.03 9.46
CA VAL A 323 -18.39 20.62 9.28
C VAL A 323 -18.42 19.92 10.64
N LYS A 324 -19.35 18.99 10.80
CA LYS A 324 -19.54 18.17 12.00
C LYS A 324 -18.91 16.82 11.82
N VAL A 325 -18.26 16.32 12.86
CA VAL A 325 -17.63 15.00 12.88
C VAL A 325 -18.18 14.18 14.04
N PHE A 326 -18.37 12.89 13.77
CA PHE A 326 -18.63 11.82 14.72
C PHE A 326 -17.67 10.69 14.41
N ALA A 327 -17.07 10.06 15.41
CA ALA A 327 -16.16 8.93 15.20
C ALA A 327 -16.32 7.90 16.30
N TRP A 328 -16.08 6.64 15.98
CA TRP A 328 -16.20 5.49 16.87
C TRP A 328 -15.09 4.47 16.60
N ALA A 329 -14.80 3.64 17.61
CA ALA A 329 -13.93 2.49 17.47
C ALA A 329 -14.73 1.39 16.76
N ASP A 330 -14.50 1.24 15.47
CA ASP A 330 -15.27 0.40 14.56
C ASP A 330 -14.77 -1.05 14.64
N ASP A 331 -15.60 -2.01 14.20
CA ASP A 331 -15.22 -3.42 14.17
C ASP A 331 -14.80 -3.92 12.77
N GLY A 332 -14.68 -3.01 11.81
CA GLY A 332 -14.15 -3.21 10.47
C GLY A 332 -15.22 -3.18 9.37
N ASP A 333 -16.46 -2.85 9.68
CA ASP A 333 -17.55 -2.77 8.71
C ASP A 333 -17.91 -1.33 8.30
N GLY A 334 -17.41 -0.32 9.02
CA GLY A 334 -17.65 1.10 8.76
C GLY A 334 -19.04 1.59 9.14
N VAL A 335 -19.80 0.81 9.90
CA VAL A 335 -21.16 1.11 10.35
C VAL A 335 -21.15 1.32 11.86
N TYR A 336 -21.80 2.39 12.34
CA TYR A 336 -21.99 2.59 13.76
C TYR A 336 -23.20 1.78 14.25
N GLU A 337 -22.99 0.89 15.22
CA GLU A 337 -23.96 -0.06 15.74
C GLU A 337 -23.93 -0.15 17.28
N GLY A 338 -23.37 0.89 17.91
CA GLY A 338 -23.31 1.06 19.37
C GLY A 338 -21.93 0.88 19.97
N GLU A 339 -20.88 0.99 19.15
CA GLU A 339 -19.48 0.89 19.54
C GLU A 339 -19.03 2.05 20.43
N GLN A 340 -17.78 1.99 20.88
CA GLN A 340 -17.20 3.05 21.68
C GLN A 340 -17.06 4.34 20.85
N VAL A 341 -17.82 5.37 21.24
CA VAL A 341 -17.68 6.73 20.70
C VAL A 341 -16.31 7.30 21.04
N LEU A 342 -15.60 7.76 20.01
CA LEU A 342 -14.29 8.42 20.07
C LEU A 342 -14.43 9.94 19.95
N VAL A 343 -15.30 10.40 19.06
CA VAL A 343 -15.68 11.82 18.91
C VAL A 343 -17.19 11.89 18.95
N THR A 344 -17.73 12.70 19.87
CA THR A 344 -19.19 12.86 20.05
C THR A 344 -19.84 13.47 18.82
N GLU A 345 -21.10 13.14 18.57
CA GLU A 345 -21.82 13.65 17.41
C GLU A 345 -21.96 15.17 17.45
N ASN A 346 -22.08 15.78 16.27
CA ASN A 346 -22.24 17.23 16.12
C ASN A 346 -21.03 18.05 16.63
N THR A 347 -19.87 17.41 16.80
CA THR A 347 -18.62 18.10 17.15
C THR A 347 -18.12 18.89 15.94
N PRO A 348 -17.97 20.22 16.03
CA PRO A 348 -17.36 21.01 14.96
C PRO A 348 -15.94 20.54 14.63
N PHE A 349 -15.52 20.63 13.37
CA PHE A 349 -14.23 20.12 12.91
C PHE A 349 -13.05 20.76 13.66
N ASN A 350 -13.10 22.07 13.92
CA ASN A 350 -12.09 22.78 14.71
C ASN A 350 -12.10 22.46 16.22
N LEU A 351 -13.13 21.78 16.70
CA LEU A 351 -13.24 21.31 18.08
C LEU A 351 -13.06 19.80 18.23
N VAL A 352 -12.69 19.10 17.13
CA VAL A 352 -12.29 17.70 17.22
C VAL A 352 -11.13 17.60 18.21
N PRO A 353 -11.17 16.66 19.17
CA PRO A 353 -10.10 16.49 20.13
C PRO A 353 -8.75 16.32 19.44
N SER A 354 -7.69 16.84 20.05
CA SER A 354 -6.31 16.66 19.58
C SER A 354 -5.86 15.19 19.53
N VAL A 355 -6.62 14.31 20.19
CA VAL A 355 -6.45 12.86 20.17
C VAL A 355 -7.81 12.22 19.88
N ILE A 356 -7.94 11.54 18.74
CA ILE A 356 -9.18 10.83 18.36
C ILE A 356 -9.24 9.47 19.05
N ALA A 357 -8.15 8.70 19.00
CA ALA A 357 -8.13 7.33 19.49
C ALA A 357 -6.85 7.03 20.26
N ALA A 358 -6.98 6.17 21.26
CA ALA A 358 -5.88 5.49 21.93
C ALA A 358 -6.16 3.99 21.86
N MET A 359 -5.28 3.26 21.18
CA MET A 359 -5.46 1.87 20.80
C MET A 359 -4.36 1.00 21.39
N ASP A 360 -4.71 -0.26 21.66
CA ASP A 360 -3.85 -1.29 22.22
C ASP A 360 -3.81 -2.43 21.18
N LEU A 361 -2.84 -2.34 20.28
CA LEU A 361 -2.69 -3.26 19.15
C LEU A 361 -1.72 -4.36 19.54
N SER A 362 -2.17 -5.62 19.51
CA SER A 362 -1.23 -6.73 19.60
C SER A 362 -0.54 -6.98 18.25
N ALA A 363 0.56 -7.72 18.25
CA ALA A 363 1.30 -7.98 17.02
C ALA A 363 0.43 -8.71 15.97
N ASN A 364 0.29 -8.10 14.80
CA ASN A 364 -0.56 -8.47 13.66
C ASN A 364 -2.06 -8.21 13.87
N ASP A 365 -2.42 -7.38 14.85
CA ASP A 365 -3.79 -6.89 14.97
C ASP A 365 -4.03 -5.65 14.10
N THR A 366 -5.31 -5.44 13.81
CA THR A 366 -5.86 -4.27 13.14
C THR A 366 -6.94 -3.67 14.03
N ASP A 367 -6.86 -2.37 14.30
CA ASP A 367 -7.97 -1.59 14.87
C ASP A 367 -8.57 -0.67 13.81
N TYR A 368 -9.88 -0.43 13.91
CA TYR A 368 -10.63 0.36 12.96
C TYR A 368 -11.24 1.60 13.62
N ILE A 369 -11.24 2.70 12.88
CA ILE A 369 -11.88 3.96 13.24
C ILE A 369 -12.90 4.29 12.16
N GLY A 370 -14.16 4.19 12.53
CA GLY A 370 -15.28 4.67 11.74
C GLY A 370 -15.46 6.16 11.99
N LEU A 371 -15.66 6.92 10.91
CA LEU A 371 -15.85 8.36 10.98
C LEU A 371 -17.00 8.78 10.09
N SER A 372 -17.92 9.58 10.61
CA SER A 372 -18.97 10.25 9.84
C SER A 372 -18.82 11.77 9.92
N TRP A 373 -19.01 12.44 8.78
CA TRP A 373 -19.03 13.89 8.69
C TRP A 373 -20.33 14.42 8.08
N CYS A 374 -20.68 15.65 8.42
CA CYS A 374 -21.90 16.32 7.97
C CYS A 374 -21.71 17.83 7.92
N VAL A 375 -22.14 18.48 6.83
CA VAL A 375 -22.18 19.95 6.75
C VAL A 375 -23.53 20.45 7.25
N GLY A 376 -23.56 21.05 8.44
CA GLY A 376 -24.75 21.56 9.10
C GLY A 376 -24.92 21.02 10.52
N THR A 377 -26.04 20.35 10.79
CA THR A 377 -26.32 19.72 12.09
C THR A 377 -26.33 18.21 11.94
N GLN A 378 -25.44 17.54 12.69
CA GLN A 378 -25.39 16.09 12.80
C GLN A 378 -26.22 15.64 14.01
N THR A 379 -26.89 14.50 13.91
CA THR A 379 -27.69 13.91 14.97
C THR A 379 -27.42 12.42 15.08
N LEU A 380 -27.55 11.86 16.28
CA LEU A 380 -27.50 10.43 16.52
C LEU A 380 -28.79 10.00 17.22
N VAL A 381 -29.59 9.14 16.56
CA VAL A 381 -30.85 8.62 17.10
C VAL A 381 -30.79 7.10 17.14
N GLY A 382 -30.44 6.55 18.30
CA GLY A 382 -30.00 5.16 18.38
C GLY A 382 -28.69 5.03 17.62
N ASP A 383 -28.67 4.16 16.61
CA ASP A 383 -27.47 3.88 15.79
C ASP A 383 -27.54 4.59 14.42
N VAL A 384 -28.58 5.41 14.20
CA VAL A 384 -28.77 6.15 12.95
C VAL A 384 -28.11 7.52 13.06
N ILE A 385 -27.07 7.73 12.24
CA ILE A 385 -26.43 9.02 12.05
C ILE A 385 -27.23 9.82 11.01
N GLY A 386 -27.76 10.97 11.42
CA GLY A 386 -28.50 11.89 10.55
C GLY A 386 -27.70 13.16 10.27
N CYS A 387 -27.82 13.68 9.05
CA CYS A 387 -27.29 14.99 8.65
C CYS A 387 -28.42 15.90 8.17
N SER A 388 -28.35 17.18 8.55
CA SER A 388 -29.26 18.20 8.02
C SER A 388 -28.49 19.48 7.71
N GLY A 389 -28.77 20.10 6.57
CA GLY A 389 -28.17 21.38 6.18
C GLY A 389 -28.65 22.61 6.98
N SER A 390 -29.40 22.40 8.06
CA SER A 390 -29.88 23.50 8.91
C SER A 390 -28.83 23.86 9.95
N ALA A 391 -28.13 24.98 9.75
CA ALA A 391 -27.32 25.63 10.78
C ALA A 391 -27.46 27.16 10.65
N VAL A 392 -27.60 27.85 11.78
CA VAL A 392 -27.73 29.31 11.79
C VAL A 392 -26.40 29.91 11.34
N GLY A 393 -26.43 30.78 10.33
CA GLY A 393 -25.23 31.46 9.83
C GLY A 393 -24.39 30.61 8.88
N ILE A 394 -24.85 29.44 8.42
CA ILE A 394 -24.08 28.58 7.51
C ILE A 394 -23.66 29.27 6.21
N ASP A 395 -24.44 30.26 5.78
CA ASP A 395 -24.14 31.07 4.60
C ASP A 395 -22.86 31.91 4.76
N GLN A 396 -22.34 32.08 5.99
CA GLN A 396 -21.07 32.76 6.27
C GLN A 396 -19.86 31.97 5.76
N ALA A 397 -19.94 30.63 5.69
CA ALA A 397 -18.81 29.79 5.31
C ALA A 397 -18.74 29.49 3.80
N GLN A 398 -19.44 30.25 2.96
CA GLN A 398 -19.36 30.01 1.52
C GLN A 398 -17.98 30.40 1.02
N THR A 399 -17.46 29.71 0.01
CA THR A 399 -16.09 29.89 -0.50
C THR A 399 -14.96 29.50 0.44
N ASP A 400 -15.16 29.53 1.76
CA ASP A 400 -14.19 29.13 2.76
C ASP A 400 -13.71 27.69 2.64
N SER A 401 -12.58 27.41 3.27
CA SER A 401 -11.98 26.09 3.27
C SER A 401 -11.38 25.75 4.62
N VAL A 402 -11.52 24.49 5.02
CA VAL A 402 -10.82 23.94 6.18
C VAL A 402 -9.95 22.78 5.74
N SER A 403 -8.72 22.74 6.23
CA SER A 403 -7.78 21.62 6.01
C SER A 403 -7.16 21.20 7.33
N ALA A 404 -6.74 19.94 7.42
CA ALA A 404 -6.00 19.41 8.54
C ALA A 404 -5.06 18.28 8.09
N ALA A 405 -3.98 18.09 8.83
CA ALA A 405 -3.19 16.88 8.76
C ALA A 405 -3.72 15.85 9.77
N LEU A 406 -3.53 14.57 9.45
CA LEU A 406 -3.83 13.46 10.34
C LEU A 406 -2.54 12.66 10.56
N THR A 407 -2.13 12.50 11.81
CA THR A 407 -0.91 11.77 12.17
C THR A 407 -1.26 10.54 12.97
N ALA A 408 -0.86 9.38 12.47
CA ALA A 408 -0.88 8.13 13.21
C ALA A 408 0.48 7.92 13.89
N TYR A 409 0.49 7.53 15.16
CA TYR A 409 1.70 7.32 15.94
C TYR A 409 1.61 5.99 16.68
N ALA A 410 2.70 5.22 16.69
CA ALA A 410 2.80 4.01 17.50
C ALA A 410 4.07 4.00 18.36
N VAL A 411 3.94 3.40 19.54
CA VAL A 411 5.05 3.06 20.42
C VAL A 411 4.90 1.64 20.92
N GLN A 412 6.01 0.92 21.07
CA GLN A 412 5.98 -0.44 21.61
C GLN A 412 5.46 -0.44 23.05
N GLN A 413 4.61 -1.40 23.42
CA GLN A 413 4.07 -1.50 24.79
C GLN A 413 5.13 -1.84 25.83
N ARG A 414 6.04 -2.76 25.47
CA ARG A 414 7.09 -3.22 26.39
C ARG A 414 7.91 -2.05 26.93
N ASN A 415 7.90 -1.90 28.25
CA ASN A 415 8.55 -0.82 29.02
C ASN A 415 7.86 0.56 28.92
N ASN A 416 6.64 0.62 28.38
CA ASN A 416 5.84 1.83 28.23
C ASN A 416 4.47 1.72 28.91
N ASP A 417 4.36 0.95 30.00
CA ASP A 417 3.09 0.65 30.71
C ASP A 417 2.30 1.90 31.19
N ASN A 418 2.91 3.08 31.23
CA ASN A 418 2.26 4.35 31.62
C ASN A 418 2.04 5.29 30.42
N PHE A 419 2.16 4.78 29.19
CA PHE A 419 1.97 5.55 27.97
C PHE A 419 0.56 6.10 27.89
N THR A 420 0.44 7.32 27.36
CA THR A 420 -0.84 7.92 26.97
C THR A 420 -0.66 8.70 25.68
N CYS A 421 -1.69 8.70 24.83
CA CYS A 421 -1.68 9.48 23.59
C CYS A 421 -1.56 10.99 23.82
N ALA A 422 -2.01 11.50 24.97
CA ALA A 422 -1.82 12.91 25.34
C ALA A 422 -0.33 13.28 25.50
N GLN A 423 0.48 12.40 26.09
CA GLN A 423 1.92 12.62 26.21
C GLN A 423 2.60 12.62 24.83
N ALA A 424 2.24 11.66 23.97
CA ALA A 424 2.76 11.60 22.61
C ALA A 424 2.37 12.85 21.79
N TYR A 425 1.14 13.33 21.95
CA TYR A 425 0.69 14.56 21.31
C TYR A 425 1.56 15.76 21.69
N ASP A 426 1.79 15.98 23.00
CA ASP A 426 2.60 17.10 23.50
C ASP A 426 4.07 17.02 23.01
N GLU A 427 4.60 15.82 22.81
CA GLU A 427 5.97 15.60 22.29
C GLU A 427 6.08 15.85 20.77
N LEU A 428 5.07 15.45 19.99
CA LEU A 428 5.05 15.59 18.54
C LEU A 428 4.68 17.01 18.10
N PHE A 429 3.80 17.68 18.84
CA PHE A 429 3.27 19.00 18.53
C PHE A 429 3.54 19.98 19.68
N PRO A 430 4.82 20.26 20.00
CA PRO A 430 5.14 21.18 21.08
C PRO A 430 4.61 22.56 20.75
N SER A 431 3.93 23.20 21.71
CA SER A 431 3.57 24.61 21.57
C SER A 431 4.84 25.44 21.37
N GLU A 432 4.88 26.26 20.31
CA GLU A 432 5.97 27.22 20.10
C GLU A 432 6.22 28.01 21.41
N PRO A 433 7.48 28.21 21.84
CA PRO A 433 7.75 28.96 23.04
C PRO A 433 7.26 30.41 22.86
N LEU A 434 6.34 30.81 23.76
CA LEU A 434 5.76 32.16 23.86
C LEU A 434 6.81 33.29 23.90
#